data_AF-A0A5K7ZGS1-F1
#
_entry.id   AF-A0A5K7ZGS1-F1
#
_cell.length_a   1.000
_cell.length_b   1.000
_cell.length_c   1.000
_cell.angle_alpha   90.00
_cell.angle_beta   90.00
_cell.angle_gamma   90.00
#
_symmetry.space_group_name_H-M   'P 1'
#
loop_
_entity.id
_entity.type
_entity.pdbx_description
1 polymer ?
#
loop_
_entity_poly.entity_id
_entity_poly.type
_entity_poly.pdbx_seq_one_letter_code
_entity_poly.pdbx_strand_id
1 'polypeptide(L)'
;MTETLDTEVVSQLIAGDTHELKPVTIASGAGALSRGTVLGMLTADFTFDQFDQDDATYGLNTARSILAEDVDATSSAVVAQAYVLGKFRSEDLIWPSDITNAEKQAALLNLQDRGIVVDTDWA
;
A
#
# COMPACT_ATOMS: atom_id res chain seq x y z
N MET A 1 -35.21 18.33 15.55
CA MET A 1 -34.17 18.48 14.52
C MET A 1 -33.03 17.62 15.00
N THR A 2 -32.98 16.36 14.55
CA THR A 2 -31.96 15.42 14.97
C THR A 2 -30.73 15.76 14.15
N GLU A 3 -29.72 16.37 14.77
CA GLU A 3 -28.42 16.54 14.14
C GLU A 3 -27.82 15.14 14.00
N THR A 4 -27.85 14.61 12.79
CA THR A 4 -26.96 13.54 12.40
C THR A 4 -25.56 14.14 12.47
N LEU A 5 -24.84 13.86 13.56
CA LEU A 5 -23.40 14.03 13.59
C LEU A 5 -22.85 13.23 12.41
N ASP A 6 -22.33 13.93 11.41
CA ASP A 6 -21.55 13.33 10.34
C ASP A 6 -20.39 12.62 11.03
N THR A 7 -20.50 11.30 11.18
CA THR A 7 -19.38 10.48 11.64
C THR A 7 -18.37 10.54 10.51
N GLU A 8 -17.47 11.51 10.55
CA GLU A 8 -16.32 11.52 9.67
C GLU A 8 -15.67 10.14 9.85
N VAL A 9 -15.70 9.32 8.79
CA VAL A 9 -14.94 8.08 8.77
C VAL A 9 -13.49 8.53 8.65
N VAL A 10 -12.92 8.95 9.79
CA VAL A 10 -11.51 9.25 9.92
C VAL A 10 -10.81 7.98 9.44
N SER A 11 -10.07 8.12 8.34
CA SER A 11 -9.36 7.03 7.70
C SER A 11 -8.66 6.15 8.74
N GLN A 12 -9.14 4.93 8.96
CA GLN A 12 -8.53 4.03 9.94
C GLN A 12 -7.10 3.64 9.53
N LEU A 13 -6.78 3.64 8.23
CA LEU A 13 -5.46 3.26 7.71
C LEU A 13 -4.27 4.00 8.33
N ILE A 14 -4.42 5.27 8.73
CA ILE A 14 -3.32 6.08 9.27
C ILE A 14 -3.33 5.95 10.80
N ALA A 15 -2.21 5.49 11.37
CA ALA A 15 -2.03 5.22 12.80
C ALA A 15 -1.12 6.23 13.52
N GLY A 16 -0.64 7.28 12.83
CA GLY A 16 0.21 8.30 13.42
C GLY A 16 0.09 9.66 12.73
N ASP A 17 0.64 10.71 13.36
CA ASP A 17 0.44 12.10 12.95
C ASP A 17 1.24 12.49 11.69
N THR A 18 2.34 11.80 11.42
CA THR A 18 3.24 12.09 10.29
C THR A 18 3.07 11.04 9.20
N HIS A 19 2.79 11.50 7.99
CA HIS A 19 2.83 10.70 6.76
C HIS A 19 3.22 11.57 5.57
N GLU A 20 3.85 10.98 4.56
CA GLU A 20 4.21 11.66 3.31
C GLU A 20 3.61 10.91 2.12
N LEU A 21 2.97 11.68 1.23
CA LEU A 21 2.43 11.20 -0.04
C LEU A 21 3.35 11.58 -1.20
N LYS A 22 3.48 10.68 -2.17
CA LYS A 22 4.09 11.00 -3.47
C LYS A 22 3.25 10.46 -4.61
N PRO A 23 3.21 11.17 -5.75
CA PRO A 23 2.68 10.60 -6.97
C PRO A 23 3.55 9.41 -7.41
N VAL A 24 2.91 8.30 -7.70
CA VAL A 24 3.49 7.09 -8.30
C VAL A 24 2.69 6.73 -9.54
N THR A 25 3.34 6.07 -10.50
CA THR A 25 2.65 5.55 -11.69
C THR A 25 2.32 4.09 -11.43
N ILE A 26 1.03 3.74 -11.41
CA ILE A 26 0.54 2.36 -11.39
C ILE A 26 0.62 1.79 -12.80
N ALA A 27 1.20 0.60 -12.93
CA ALA A 27 1.43 -0.07 -14.19
C ALA A 27 0.12 -0.37 -14.95
N SER A 28 0.17 -0.29 -16.28
CA SER A 28 -0.95 -0.75 -17.10
C SER A 28 -1.12 -2.27 -16.92
N GLY A 29 -2.34 -2.71 -16.64
CA GLY A 29 -2.65 -4.12 -16.40
C GLY A 29 -2.66 -4.53 -14.93
N ALA A 30 -2.28 -3.64 -14.00
CA ALA A 30 -2.34 -3.87 -12.54
C ALA A 30 -3.77 -4.11 -12.01
N GLY A 31 -4.80 -3.82 -12.82
CA GLY A 31 -6.19 -3.98 -12.44
C GLY A 31 -6.71 -2.85 -11.57
N ALA A 32 -7.80 -3.13 -10.84
CA ALA A 32 -8.38 -2.23 -9.86
C ALA A 32 -7.74 -2.49 -8.48
N LEU A 33 -7.05 -1.49 -7.95
CA LEU A 33 -6.40 -1.54 -6.64
C LEU A 33 -7.10 -0.57 -5.69
N SER A 34 -7.39 -1.04 -4.49
CA SER A 34 -8.00 -0.21 -3.44
C SER A 34 -6.95 0.44 -2.55
N ARG A 35 -7.29 1.59 -1.98
CA ARG A 35 -6.52 2.23 -0.92
C ARG A 35 -6.13 1.23 0.18
N GLY A 36 -4.88 1.29 0.62
CA GLY A 36 -4.31 0.31 1.56
C GLY A 36 -3.56 -0.85 0.89
N THR A 37 -3.63 -0.97 -0.44
CA THR A 37 -2.83 -1.95 -1.19
C THR A 37 -1.34 -1.71 -0.97
N VAL A 38 -0.64 -2.75 -0.54
CA VAL A 38 0.82 -2.75 -0.45
C VAL A 38 1.39 -2.86 -1.85
N LEU A 39 2.26 -1.94 -2.23
CA LEU A 39 2.79 -1.85 -3.59
C LEU A 39 4.24 -2.32 -3.67
N GLY A 40 4.53 -3.11 -4.70
CA GLY A 40 5.86 -3.37 -5.21
C GLY A 40 6.23 -2.37 -6.31
N MET A 41 7.47 -2.42 -6.81
CA MET A 41 7.89 -1.56 -7.92
C MET A 41 8.60 -2.40 -8.98
N LEU A 42 8.11 -2.31 -10.21
CA LEU A 42 8.71 -2.94 -11.37
C LEU A 42 10.10 -2.35 -11.62
N THR A 43 11.07 -3.25 -11.75
CA THR A 43 12.48 -2.89 -11.97
C THR A 43 12.75 -2.35 -13.38
N ALA A 44 11.89 -2.67 -14.34
CA ALA A 44 12.07 -2.30 -15.74
C ALA A 44 11.78 -0.81 -16.00
N ASP A 45 10.72 -0.27 -15.39
CA ASP A 45 10.20 1.07 -15.71
C ASP A 45 9.86 1.93 -14.48
N PHE A 46 10.10 1.41 -13.27
CA PHE A 46 9.83 2.08 -12.00
C PHE A 46 8.35 2.42 -11.77
N THR A 47 7.45 1.74 -12.48
CA THR A 47 6.02 1.77 -12.17
C THR A 47 5.70 0.80 -11.03
N PHE A 48 4.53 0.97 -10.43
CA PHE A 48 4.10 0.24 -9.25
C PHE A 48 2.94 -0.69 -9.60
N ASP A 49 2.90 -1.82 -8.92
CA ASP A 49 1.79 -2.77 -8.96
C ASP A 49 1.58 -3.30 -7.52
N GLN A 50 0.55 -4.12 -7.30
CA GLN A 50 0.42 -4.85 -6.05
C GLN A 50 1.72 -5.61 -5.76
N PHE A 51 2.23 -5.48 -4.54
CA PHE A 51 3.34 -6.29 -4.05
C PHE A 51 3.02 -7.76 -4.28
N ASP A 52 3.96 -8.55 -4.81
CA ASP A 52 3.80 -9.98 -5.04
C ASP A 52 5.06 -10.69 -4.51
N GLN A 53 4.92 -11.47 -3.43
CA GLN A 53 6.04 -12.14 -2.78
C GLN A 53 6.81 -13.12 -3.70
N ASP A 54 6.14 -13.68 -4.71
CA ASP A 54 6.68 -14.69 -5.60
C ASP A 54 7.33 -14.07 -6.86
N ASP A 55 7.07 -12.79 -7.13
CA ASP A 55 7.60 -12.10 -8.30
C ASP A 55 8.98 -11.46 -8.04
N ALA A 56 9.98 -12.33 -7.97
CA ALA A 56 11.39 -11.95 -8.01
C ALA A 56 11.88 -11.57 -9.42
N THR A 57 11.10 -11.87 -10.46
CA THR A 57 11.52 -11.66 -11.86
C THR A 57 11.44 -10.19 -12.24
N TYR A 58 10.35 -9.53 -11.85
CA TYR A 58 10.10 -8.13 -12.16
C TYR A 58 10.33 -7.21 -10.96
N GLY A 59 10.51 -7.78 -9.76
CA GLY A 59 10.91 -7.06 -8.55
C GLY A 59 9.73 -6.57 -7.70
N LEU A 60 8.53 -7.10 -7.93
CA LEU A 60 7.35 -6.82 -7.10
C LEU A 60 7.44 -7.46 -5.71
N ASN A 61 8.36 -8.42 -5.50
CA ASN A 61 8.63 -9.06 -4.21
C ASN A 61 9.33 -8.18 -3.16
N THR A 62 9.45 -6.87 -3.42
CA THR A 62 9.92 -5.90 -2.44
C THR A 62 8.84 -4.84 -2.22
N ALA A 63 8.19 -4.86 -1.05
CA ALA A 63 7.20 -3.84 -0.67
C ALA A 63 7.85 -2.46 -0.52
N ARG A 64 7.26 -1.41 -1.11
CA ARG A 64 7.87 -0.07 -1.18
C ARG A 64 6.98 1.10 -0.79
N SER A 65 5.67 0.95 -0.90
CA SER A 65 4.70 2.00 -0.57
C SER A 65 3.33 1.39 -0.30
N ILE A 66 2.40 2.23 0.17
CA ILE A 66 1.00 1.86 0.37
C ILE A 66 0.14 2.80 -0.47
N LEU A 67 -0.77 2.26 -1.28
CA LEU A 67 -1.66 3.04 -2.12
C LEU A 67 -2.59 3.93 -1.28
N ALA A 68 -2.70 5.22 -1.61
CA ALA A 68 -3.44 6.20 -0.81
C ALA A 68 -4.86 6.48 -1.32
N GLU A 69 -5.22 6.01 -2.51
CA GLU A 69 -6.53 6.20 -3.16
C GLU A 69 -6.89 4.99 -4.03
N ASP A 70 -8.18 4.79 -4.31
CA ASP A 70 -8.60 3.74 -5.23
C ASP A 70 -8.21 4.10 -6.66
N VAL A 71 -7.73 3.11 -7.43
CA VAL A 71 -7.28 3.30 -8.80
C VAL A 71 -7.66 2.11 -9.66
N ASP A 72 -8.00 2.35 -10.93
CA ASP A 72 -8.18 1.31 -11.94
C ASP A 72 -7.18 1.54 -13.08
N ALA A 73 -6.13 0.73 -13.11
CA ALA A 73 -5.10 0.75 -14.14
C ALA A 73 -5.22 -0.44 -15.10
N THR A 74 -6.41 -1.05 -15.22
CA THR A 74 -6.65 -2.23 -16.07
C THR A 74 -6.22 -2.02 -17.52
N SER A 75 -6.54 -0.86 -18.09
CA SER A 75 -6.35 -0.58 -19.53
C SER A 75 -5.20 0.36 -19.87
N SER A 76 -4.67 1.07 -18.89
CA SER A 76 -3.58 2.04 -19.06
C SER A 76 -2.92 2.34 -17.73
N ALA A 77 -1.65 2.74 -17.75
CA ALA A 77 -0.97 3.22 -16.55
C ALA A 77 -1.65 4.48 -15.99
N VAL A 78 -1.74 4.58 -14.67
CA VAL A 78 -2.43 5.67 -13.97
C VAL A 78 -1.52 6.28 -12.91
N VAL A 79 -1.49 7.61 -12.81
CA VAL A 79 -0.79 8.29 -11.71
C VAL A 79 -1.73 8.33 -10.50
N ALA A 80 -1.25 7.83 -9.37
CA ALA A 80 -1.97 7.82 -8.08
C ALA A 80 -1.06 8.31 -6.95
N GLN A 81 -1.64 8.70 -5.83
CA GLN A 81 -0.92 9.00 -4.60
C GLN A 81 -0.62 7.71 -3.83
N ALA A 82 0.60 7.59 -3.33
CA ALA A 82 1.00 6.53 -2.43
C ALA A 82 1.73 7.10 -1.21
N TYR A 83 1.51 6.47 -0.06
CA TYR A 83 2.28 6.74 1.15
C TYR A 83 3.68 6.16 1.01
N VAL A 84 4.68 7.02 1.20
CA VAL A 84 6.11 6.64 1.15
C VAL A 84 6.78 6.70 2.52
N LEU A 85 6.08 7.25 3.52
CA LEU A 85 6.52 7.39 4.91
C LEU A 85 5.29 7.52 5.80
N GLY A 86 5.35 6.98 7.02
CA GLY A 86 4.34 7.20 8.06
C GLY A 86 4.10 5.97 8.93
N LYS A 87 3.06 6.05 9.78
CA LYS A 87 2.60 4.93 10.61
C LYS A 87 1.19 4.49 10.17
N PHE A 88 0.99 3.19 9.93
CA PHE A 88 -0.24 2.65 9.33
C PHE A 88 -0.81 1.49 10.13
N ARG A 89 -2.12 1.25 10.05
CA ARG A 89 -2.76 0.09 10.71
C ARG A 89 -2.61 -1.17 9.88
N SER A 90 -2.25 -2.27 10.53
CA SER A 90 -2.07 -3.57 9.87
C SER A 90 -3.36 -4.17 9.30
N GLU A 91 -4.51 -3.90 9.93
CA GLU A 91 -5.83 -4.41 9.54
C GLU A 91 -6.35 -3.80 8.24
N ASP A 92 -5.93 -2.58 7.92
CA ASP A 92 -6.35 -1.85 6.72
C ASP A 92 -5.41 -2.09 5.51
N LEU A 93 -4.34 -2.88 5.68
CA LEU A 93 -3.43 -3.22 4.59
C LEU A 93 -3.99 -4.36 3.75
N ILE A 94 -3.99 -4.15 2.43
CA ILE A 94 -4.42 -5.14 1.44
C ILE A 94 -3.18 -5.83 0.87
N TRP A 95 -3.16 -7.15 1.00
CA TRP A 95 -2.07 -8.04 0.60
C TRP A 95 -2.49 -8.97 -0.53
N PRO A 96 -1.54 -9.61 -1.25
CA PRO A 96 -1.83 -10.75 -2.11
C PRO A 96 -2.60 -11.84 -1.37
N SER A 97 -3.50 -12.51 -2.10
CA SER A 97 -4.38 -13.52 -1.50
C SER A 97 -3.65 -14.75 -0.98
N ASP A 98 -2.46 -15.04 -1.50
CA ASP A 98 -1.65 -16.21 -1.18
C ASP A 98 -0.49 -15.92 -0.21
N ILE A 99 -0.36 -14.68 0.27
CA ILE A 99 0.72 -14.30 1.18
C ILE A 99 0.68 -15.11 2.49
N THR A 100 1.83 -15.63 2.91
CA THR A 100 2.00 -16.25 4.23
C THR A 100 2.35 -15.21 5.30
N ASN A 101 2.21 -15.59 6.57
CA ASN A 101 2.63 -14.72 7.68
C ASN A 101 4.14 -14.39 7.64
N ALA A 102 4.98 -15.32 7.19
CA ALA A 102 6.42 -15.11 7.09
C ALA A 102 6.77 -14.12 5.98
N GLU A 103 6.13 -14.22 4.82
CA GLU A 103 6.31 -13.27 3.71
C GLU A 103 5.75 -11.89 4.07
N LYS A 104 4.59 -11.84 4.75
CA LYS A 104 4.05 -10.60 5.30
C LYS A 104 5.04 -9.94 6.25
N GLN A 105 5.67 -10.70 7.15
CA GLN A 105 6.69 -10.15 8.04
C GLN A 105 7.91 -9.61 7.26
N ALA A 106 8.37 -10.30 6.21
CA ALA A 106 9.45 -9.81 5.36
C ALA A 106 9.07 -8.52 4.63
N ALA A 107 7.84 -8.44 4.11
CA ALA A 107 7.32 -7.24 3.47
C ALA A 107 7.18 -6.06 4.45
N LEU A 108 6.76 -6.32 5.69
CA LEU A 108 6.73 -5.29 6.74
C LEU A 108 8.12 -4.74 7.06
N LEU A 109 9.16 -5.58 7.06
CA LEU A 109 10.54 -5.13 7.21
C LEU A 109 10.98 -4.24 6.04
N ASN A 110 10.65 -4.63 4.80
CA ASN A 110 10.91 -3.80 3.62
C ASN A 110 10.27 -2.40 3.72
N LEU A 111 9.04 -2.32 4.25
CA LEU A 111 8.34 -1.06 4.51
C LEU A 111 9.03 -0.26 5.64
N GLN A 112 9.39 -0.92 6.73
CA GLN A 112 10.04 -0.28 7.88
C GLN A 112 11.40 0.33 7.52
N ASP A 113 12.20 -0.35 6.70
CA ASP A 113 13.49 0.16 6.19
C ASP A 113 13.34 1.46 5.40
N ARG A 114 12.12 1.78 4.94
CA ARG A 114 11.77 2.99 4.19
C ARG A 114 11.07 4.05 5.03
N GLY A 115 10.84 3.80 6.32
CA GLY A 115 10.11 4.69 7.22
C GLY A 115 8.60 4.55 7.15
N ILE A 116 8.10 3.44 6.58
CA ILE A 116 6.69 3.04 6.63
C ILE A 116 6.55 2.01 7.75
N VAL A 117 6.11 2.46 8.91
CA VAL A 117 5.94 1.61 10.08
C VAL A 117 4.50 1.14 10.14
N VAL A 118 4.27 -0.15 10.35
CA VAL A 118 2.93 -0.69 10.53
C VAL A 118 2.74 -1.01 12.00
N ASP A 119 1.63 -0.53 12.57
CA ASP A 119 1.18 -0.91 13.89
C ASP A 119 0.71 -2.36 13.85
N THR A 120 1.67 -3.25 13.99
CA THR A 120 1.46 -4.57 14.54
C THR A 120 1.56 -4.36 16.03
N ASP A 121 0.46 -4.46 16.78
CA ASP A 121 0.52 -4.57 18.24
C ASP A 121 1.68 -5.53 18.54
N TRP A 122 2.71 -4.99 19.20
CA TRP A 122 3.97 -5.66 19.47
C TRP A 122 3.70 -6.76 20.49
N ALA A 123 3.20 -7.88 19.99
CA ALA A 123 3.00 -9.12 20.75
C ALA A 123 4.35 -9.79 21.04
#